data_AF-A0A3D2T0M5-F1
#
_entry.id   AF-A0A3D2T0M5-F1
#
_cell.length_a   1.000
_cell.length_b   1.000
_cell.length_c   1.000
_cell.angle_alpha   90.00
_cell.angle_beta   90.00
_cell.angle_gamma   90.00
#
_symmetry.space_group_name_H-M   'P 1'
#
loop_
_entity.id
_entity.type
_entity.pdbx_description
1 polymer ?
#
loop_
_entity_poly.entity_id
_entity_poly.type
_entity_poly.pdbx_seq_one_letter_code
_entity_poly.pdbx_strand_id
1 'polypeptide(L)' 'MREAYDVIYAPVITEKSSGQMESSNIYTFIVNKDANKIEIGQAIEKLWDVTVKDVRTMRYSGKTKRS' A
#
# COMPACT_ATOMS: atom_id res chain seq x y z
N MET A 1 -13.49 -13.77 -0.47
CA MET A 1 -12.96 -12.41 -0.22
C MET A 1 -11.70 -12.59 0.61
N ARG A 2 -10.56 -12.03 0.19
CA ARG A 2 -9.34 -12.11 1.00
C ARG A 2 -9.51 -11.22 2.23
N GLU A 3 -8.98 -11.64 3.38
CA GLU A 3 -9.02 -10.79 4.57
C GLU A 3 -8.06 -9.60 4.40
N ALA A 4 -8.34 -8.48 5.09
CA ALA A 4 -7.56 -7.25 4.92
C ALA A 4 -6.07 -7.45 5.25
N TYR A 5 -5.76 -8.34 6.20
CA TYR A 5 -4.40 -8.71 6.59
C TYR A 5 -3.66 -9.53 5.51
N ASP A 6 -4.37 -10.18 4.59
CA ASP A 6 -3.73 -10.89 3.46
C ASP A 6 -3.35 -9.94 2.32
N VAL A 7 -3.92 -8.72 2.32
CA VAL A 7 -3.78 -7.71 1.27
C VAL A 7 -2.69 -6.70 1.61
N ILE A 8 -2.64 -6.21 2.85
CA ILE A 8 -1.67 -5.18 3.29
C ILE A 8 -0.59 -5.84 4.14
N TYR A 9 0.68 -5.73 3.74
CA TYR A 9 1.81 -6.32 4.47
C TYR A 9 2.50 -5.34 5.42
N ALA A 10 2.88 -4.15 4.94
CA ALA A 10 3.62 -3.18 5.74
C ALA A 10 3.55 -1.77 5.14
N PRO A 11 3.63 -0.69 5.94
CA PRO A 11 3.82 0.65 5.42
C PRO A 11 5.25 0.84 4.86
N VAL A 12 5.39 1.68 3.84
CA VAL A 12 6.70 2.08 3.31
C VAL A 12 7.09 3.42 3.91
N ILE A 13 8.15 3.43 4.72
CA ILE A 13 8.68 4.64 5.37
C ILE A 13 10.01 5.00 4.74
N THR A 14 10.02 6.15 4.05
CA THR A 14 11.16 6.76 3.34
C THR A 14 10.97 8.27 3.38
N GLU A 15 12.00 9.07 3.09
CA GLU A 15 11.88 10.53 3.05
C GLU A 15 10.78 10.98 2.06
N LYS A 16 10.66 10.28 0.94
CA LYS A 16 9.63 10.54 -0.07
C LYS A 16 8.22 10.23 0.44
N SER A 17 8.01 9.06 1.06
CA SER A 17 6.67 8.68 1.53
C SER A 17 6.21 9.57 2.68
N SER A 18 7.12 9.96 3.58
CA SER A 18 6.84 10.94 4.63
C SER A 18 6.47 12.31 4.03
N GLY A 19 7.22 12.81 3.04
CA GLY A 19 6.89 14.07 2.38
C GLY A 19 5.54 14.04 1.64
N GLN A 20 5.15 12.89 1.08
CA GLN A 20 3.84 12.71 0.43
C GLN A 20 2.68 12.64 1.44
N MET A 21 2.92 12.05 2.62
CA MET A 21 1.96 12.03 3.72
C MET A 21 1.66 13.46 4.20
N GLU A 22 2.70 14.25 4.45
CA GLU A 22 2.56 15.63 4.96
C GLU A 22 1.95 16.58 3.92
N SER A 23 2.39 16.52 2.67
CA SER A 23 1.96 17.47 1.63
C SER A 23 0.61 17.14 0.99
N SER A 24 0.26 15.85 0.90
CA SER A 24 -0.81 15.38 0.03
C SER A 24 -1.72 14.33 0.66
N ASN A 25 -1.50 13.97 1.93
CA ASN A 25 -2.24 12.90 2.63
C ASN A 25 -2.18 11.55 1.88
N ILE A 26 -1.02 11.25 1.28
CA ILE A 26 -0.79 10.01 0.52
C ILE A 26 0.04 9.05 1.36
N TYR A 27 -0.51 7.86 1.60
CA TYR A 27 0.16 6.78 2.32
C TYR A 27 0.59 5.67 1.35
N THR A 28 1.78 5.11 1.58
CA THR A 28 2.36 4.06 0.72
C THR A 28 2.51 2.76 1.51
N PHE A 29 2.05 1.65 0.93
CA PHE A 29 2.08 0.32 1.54
C PHE A 29 2.69 -0.71 0.59
N ILE A 30 3.33 -1.72 1.17
CA ILE A 30 3.65 -2.98 0.53
C ILE A 30 2.40 -3.84 0.62
N VAL A 31 1.94 -4.32 -0.53
CA VAL A 31 0.70 -5.07 -0.67
C VAL A 31 0.95 -6.41 -1.35
N ASN A 32 -0.02 -7.30 -1.24
CA ASN A 32 -0.03 -8.56 -1.97
C ASN A 32 0.04 -8.31 -3.48
N LYS A 33 0.95 -9.03 -4.13
CA LYS A 33 1.25 -8.92 -5.57
C LYS A 33 0.04 -9.18 -6.46
N ASP A 34 -0.90 -9.98 -5.98
CA ASP A 34 -2.11 -10.39 -6.70
C ASP A 34 -3.37 -9.65 -6.23
N ALA A 35 -3.23 -8.64 -5.37
CA ALA A 35 -4.36 -7.81 -4.95
C ALA A 35 -4.67 -6.74 -6.00
N ASN A 36 -5.96 -6.54 -6.27
CA ASN A 36 -6.42 -5.48 -7.15
C ASN A 36 -6.63 -4.15 -6.37
N LYS A 37 -6.84 -3.04 -7.08
CA LYS A 37 -7.01 -1.71 -6.45
C LYS A 37 -8.25 -1.62 -5.55
N ILE A 38 -9.32 -2.32 -5.90
CA ILE A 38 -10.59 -2.30 -5.16
C ILE A 38 -10.39 -3.00 -3.81
N GLU A 39 -9.76 -4.19 -3.83
CA GLU A 39 -9.41 -4.96 -2.64
C GLU A 39 -8.48 -4.18 -1.70
N ILE A 40 -7.47 -3.50 -2.26
CA ILE A 40 -6.55 -2.65 -1.48
C ILE A 40 -7.31 -1.50 -0.81
N GLY A 41 -8.18 -0.81 -1.54
CA GLY A 41 -9.01 0.26 -0.99
C GLY A 41 -9.87 -0.25 0.18
N GLN A 42 -10.65 -1.30 -0.06
CA GLN A 42 -11.51 -1.90 0.96
C GLN A 42 -10.73 -2.40 2.18
N ALA A 43 -9.54 -2.97 1.99
CA ALA A 43 -8.69 -3.42 3.09
C ALA A 43 -8.21 -2.25 3.97
N ILE A 44 -7.80 -1.13 3.36
CA ILE A 44 -7.41 0.08 4.10
C ILE A 44 -8.61 0.65 4.87
N GLU A 45 -9.76 0.79 4.22
CA GLU A 45 -10.97 1.33 4.87
C GLU A 45 -11.38 0.46 6.07
N LYS A 46 -11.35 -0.87 5.93
CA LYS A 46 -11.68 -1.81 7.03
C LYS A 46 -10.69 -1.78 8.19
N LEU A 47 -9.39 -1.61 7.92
CA LEU A 47 -8.34 -1.67 8.95
C LEU A 47 -8.18 -0.37 9.74
N TRP A 48 -8.40 0.79 9.10
CA TRP A 48 -8.15 2.10 9.71
C TRP A 48 -9.39 2.97 9.87
N ASP A 49 -10.58 2.50 9.47
CA ASP A 49 -11.84 3.25 9.54
C ASP A 49 -11.76 4.63 8.86
N VAL A 50 -11.21 4.64 7.65
CA VAL A 50 -11.02 5.84 6.82
C VAL A 50 -11.73 5.70 5.47
N THR A 51 -11.85 6.79 4.72
CA THR A 51 -12.38 6.77 3.35
C THR A 51 -11.24 6.94 2.33
N VAL A 52 -11.10 6.00 1.41
CA VAL A 52 -10.06 6.03 0.36
C VAL A 52 -10.58 6.76 -0.88
N LYS A 53 -9.90 7.85 -1.27
CA LYS A 53 -10.27 8.63 -2.46
C LYS A 53 -9.83 7.98 -3.77
N ASP A 54 -8.61 7.46 -3.81
CA ASP A 54 -8.02 6.85 -5.00
C ASP A 54 -6.87 5.91 -4.61
N VAL A 55 -6.61 4.90 -5.45
CA VAL A 55 -5.55 3.90 -5.24
C VAL A 55 -4.63 3.86 -6.46
N ARG A 56 -3.33 4.09 -6.20
CA ARG A 56 -2.25 3.95 -7.18
C ARG A 56 -1.38 2.76 -6.80
N THR A 57 -1.10 1.89 -7.76
CA THR A 57 -0.26 0.70 -7.57
C THR A 57 0.88 0.71 -8.58
N MET A 58 2.03 0.18 -8.17
CA MET A 58 3.17 -0.07 -9.05
C MET A 58 3.82 -1.39 -8.65
N ARG A 59 4.41 -2.07 -9.63
CA ARG A 59 5.22 -3.28 -9.39
C ARG A 59 6.67 -2.94 -9.71
N TYR A 60 7.58 -3.30 -8.81
CA TYR A 60 9.02 -3.16 -9.03
C TYR A 60 9.70 -4.52 -8.91
N SER A 61 10.78 -4.71 -9.68
CA SER A 61 11.62 -5.90 -9.57
C SER A 61 12.51 -5.81 -8.33
N GLY A 62 12.65 -6.92 -7.61
CA GLY A 62 13.65 -7.02 -6.53
C GLY A 62 15.07 -6.82 -7.07
N LYS A 63 15.97 -6.31 -6.22
CA LYS A 63 17.39 -6.18 -6.58
C LYS A 63 18.05 -7.56 -6.61
N THR A 64 18.71 -7.90 -7.71
CA THR A 64 19.55 -9.11 -7.79
C THR A 64 20.66 -9.02 -6.76
N LYS A 65 20.69 -9.95 -5.80
CA LYS A 65 21.80 -10.10 -4.84
C LYS A 65 22.65 -11.31 -5.26
N ARG A 66 23.97 -11.15 -5.30
CA ARG A 66 24.91 -12.26 -5.42
C ARG A 66 25.31 -12.67 -4.00
N SER A 67 25.13 -13.95 -3.69
CA SER A 67 25.64 -14.58 -2.45
C SER A 67 27.13 -14.80 -2.54
#